data_AF-A0A1Q9R3D8-F1
#
_entry.id   AF-A0A1Q9R3D8-F1
#
_cell.length_a   1.000
_cell.length_b   1.000
_cell.length_c   1.000
_cell.angle_alpha   90.00
_cell.angle_beta   90.00
_cell.angle_gamma   90.00
#
_symmetry.space_group_name_H-M   'P 1'
#
loop_
_entity.id
_entity.type
_entity.pdbx_description
1 polymer ?
#
loop_
_entity_poly.entity_id
_entity_poly.type
_entity_poly.pdbx_seq_one_letter_code
_entity_poly.pdbx_strand_id
1 'polypeptide(L)'
;MDSVSGEGGFWDIGPHDPINVEHAWREFVRLADGYVVEDLVPEPRNFQNADFFFPKIPTVVELKEIVTEFEKSASFQKGMVPLLKRAAEEQPGWLPFNADDDYPCPAWFSDEVIRLFRPPISRILKKANGQIKQTKLHFGASDSTGILVLVNDGFTALEPHFVRDLARSLLMTSYSSIDCFIYATVNRYVQVNDSDVPRLLWMPYYSERAPDDFHRFVDDLGRRWFAFLDTKIGGFTEPSWEVSRDSDCDVSLQFRAIVPPRDE
;
A
#
# COMPACT_ATOMS: atom_id res chain seq x y z
N MET A 1 34.33 -32.56 -15.61
CA MET A 1 34.57 -31.89 -16.89
C MET A 1 33.42 -32.34 -17.77
N ASP A 2 32.33 -31.62 -17.91
CA ASP A 2 32.19 -30.16 -17.85
C ASP A 2 30.99 -29.69 -17.03
N SER A 3 31.26 -28.63 -16.29
CA SER A 3 30.33 -27.75 -15.62
C SER A 3 29.54 -26.93 -16.64
N VAL A 4 28.22 -26.89 -16.51
CA VAL A 4 27.42 -25.73 -16.92
C VAL A 4 26.75 -25.20 -15.67
N SER A 5 27.24 -24.02 -15.30
CA SER A 5 26.73 -23.09 -14.30
C SER A 5 25.37 -22.53 -14.69
N GLY A 6 24.57 -22.22 -13.67
CA GLY A 6 23.60 -21.13 -13.73
C GLY A 6 22.15 -21.58 -13.68
N GLU A 7 21.63 -21.71 -12.47
CA GLU A 7 20.23 -21.40 -12.15
C GLU A 7 20.23 -21.05 -10.66
N GLY A 8 20.61 -19.81 -10.39
CA GLY A 8 20.26 -19.21 -9.12
C GLY A 8 18.77 -18.96 -9.12
N GLY A 9 18.03 -19.64 -8.26
CA GLY A 9 16.59 -19.51 -8.19
C GLY A 9 16.19 -18.09 -7.79
N PHE A 10 14.96 -17.71 -8.13
CA PHE A 10 14.26 -16.48 -7.72
C PHE A 10 14.37 -16.15 -6.19
N TRP A 11 14.84 -17.10 -5.38
CA TRP A 11 14.97 -17.05 -3.92
C TRP A 11 16.36 -17.40 -3.36
N ASP A 12 17.45 -17.30 -4.13
CA ASP A 12 18.78 -17.73 -3.67
C ASP A 12 19.27 -17.09 -2.35
N ILE A 13 18.65 -15.99 -1.92
CA ILE A 13 18.89 -15.29 -0.64
C ILE A 13 17.61 -15.07 0.20
N GLY A 14 16.47 -15.63 -0.22
CA GLY A 14 15.19 -15.52 0.51
C GLY A 14 14.65 -14.09 0.66
N PRO A 15 13.41 -13.90 1.16
CA PRO A 15 13.02 -12.61 1.69
C PRO A 15 13.87 -12.30 2.94
N HIS A 16 14.19 -11.03 3.15
CA HIS A 16 14.86 -10.61 4.39
C HIS A 16 14.05 -11.01 5.64
N ASP A 17 14.72 -11.09 6.79
CA ASP A 17 14.05 -11.28 8.08
C ASP A 17 13.07 -10.12 8.33
N PRO A 18 11.77 -10.40 8.61
CA PRO A 18 10.78 -9.34 8.80
C PRO A 18 11.18 -8.33 9.87
N ILE A 19 11.06 -7.06 9.56
CA ILE A 19 11.32 -5.95 10.48
C ILE A 19 10.01 -5.40 11.05
N ASN A 20 10.08 -4.84 12.26
CA ASN A 20 8.95 -4.13 12.85
C ASN A 20 8.73 -2.81 12.10
N VAL A 21 7.61 -2.71 11.37
CA VAL A 21 7.31 -1.60 10.48
C VAL A 21 7.21 -0.27 11.22
N GLU A 22 6.43 -0.21 12.31
CA GLU A 22 6.28 1.02 13.11
C GLU A 22 7.64 1.51 13.63
N HIS A 23 8.46 0.62 14.19
CA HIS A 23 9.78 0.96 14.71
C HIS A 23 10.70 1.47 13.60
N ALA A 24 10.73 0.80 12.45
CA ALA A 24 11.51 1.20 11.29
C ALA A 24 11.09 2.60 10.78
N TRP A 25 9.79 2.88 10.72
CA TRP A 25 9.27 4.21 10.36
C TRP A 25 9.65 5.28 11.38
N ARG A 26 9.54 5.01 12.68
CA ARG A 26 9.95 5.96 13.73
C ARG A 26 11.44 6.31 13.65
N GLU A 27 12.29 5.35 13.33
CA GLU A 27 13.72 5.59 13.13
C GLU A 27 13.96 6.41 11.85
N PHE A 28 13.37 5.97 10.73
CA PHE A 28 13.49 6.64 9.43
C PHE A 28 13.04 8.11 9.49
N VAL A 29 11.89 8.38 10.09
CA VAL A 29 11.34 9.75 10.19
C VAL A 29 12.32 10.68 10.89
N ARG A 30 12.98 10.23 11.97
CA ARG A 30 13.99 11.02 12.68
C ARG A 30 15.23 11.29 11.83
N LEU A 31 15.65 10.32 11.01
CA LEU A 31 16.75 10.49 10.05
C LEU A 31 16.36 11.39 8.87
N ALA A 32 15.07 11.46 8.54
CA ALA A 32 14.53 12.25 7.44
C ALA A 32 14.11 13.67 7.84
N ASP A 33 14.64 14.20 8.95
CA ASP A 33 14.33 15.52 9.53
C ASP A 33 12.86 15.71 9.94
N GLY A 34 12.17 14.60 10.27
CA GLY A 34 10.81 14.60 10.80
C GLY A 34 10.78 14.33 12.30
N TYR A 35 9.59 14.50 12.87
CA TYR A 35 9.30 14.23 14.28
C TYR A 35 8.28 13.13 14.42
N VAL A 36 8.45 12.32 15.47
CA VAL A 36 7.38 11.48 15.98
C VAL A 36 6.49 12.35 16.85
N VAL A 37 5.21 12.46 16.50
CA VAL A 37 4.26 13.39 17.15
C VAL A 37 4.06 13.05 18.62
N GLU A 38 4.08 11.78 18.97
CA GLU A 38 3.99 11.33 20.37
C GLU A 38 5.11 11.91 21.24
N ASP A 39 6.31 12.11 20.67
CA ASP A 39 7.44 12.71 21.39
C ASP A 39 7.26 14.23 21.61
N LEU A 40 6.29 14.86 20.92
CA LEU A 40 6.03 16.30 20.97
C LEU A 40 4.82 16.70 21.84
N VAL A 41 3.95 15.75 22.17
CA VAL A 41 2.67 16.02 22.86
C VAL A 41 2.78 15.59 24.33
N PRO A 42 2.45 16.45 25.30
CA PRO A 42 2.49 16.08 26.72
C PRO A 42 1.40 15.08 27.07
N GLU A 43 1.69 14.20 28.03
CA GLU A 43 0.69 13.32 28.64
C GLU A 43 -0.07 14.04 29.77
N PRO A 44 -1.38 13.79 29.97
CA PRO A 44 -2.21 12.84 29.23
C PRO A 44 -2.69 13.40 27.88
N ARG A 45 -2.67 12.56 26.84
CA ARG A 45 -3.22 12.93 25.52
C ARG A 45 -4.73 13.18 25.57
N ASN A 46 -5.16 14.30 24.99
CA ASN A 46 -6.58 14.69 24.89
C ASN A 46 -7.16 14.64 23.47
N PHE A 47 -6.39 14.15 22.49
CA PHE A 47 -6.82 13.97 21.10
C PHE A 47 -6.15 12.73 20.47
N GLN A 48 -6.66 12.27 19.33
CA GLN A 48 -6.04 11.21 18.54
C GLN A 48 -5.07 11.85 17.55
N ASN A 49 -3.77 11.75 17.85
CA ASN A 49 -2.73 12.26 16.98
C ASN A 49 -2.42 11.30 15.82
N ALA A 50 -1.83 11.88 14.78
CA ALA A 50 -1.12 11.16 13.74
C ALA A 50 0.31 10.84 14.19
N ASP A 51 0.99 9.96 13.47
CA ASP A 51 2.25 9.39 13.93
C ASP A 51 3.43 10.35 13.75
N PHE A 52 3.48 11.07 12.62
CA PHE A 52 4.65 11.88 12.26
C PHE A 52 4.32 13.28 11.76
N PHE A 53 5.30 14.18 11.88
CA PHE A 53 5.24 15.55 11.39
C PHE A 53 6.57 15.99 10.78
N PHE A 54 6.53 16.55 9.57
CA PHE A 54 7.69 17.14 8.91
C PHE A 54 7.55 18.67 8.88
N PRO A 55 8.45 19.43 9.53
CA PRO A 55 8.32 20.89 9.64
C PRO A 55 8.80 21.64 8.39
N LYS A 56 9.79 21.09 7.66
CA LYS A 56 10.45 21.76 6.52
C LYS A 56 9.49 21.98 5.37
N ILE A 57 8.66 20.98 5.11
CA ILE A 57 7.49 21.06 4.23
C ILE A 57 6.33 20.63 5.12
N PRO A 58 5.59 21.58 5.73
CA PRO A 58 4.60 21.31 6.76
C PRO A 58 3.65 20.19 6.33
N THR A 59 3.89 19.01 6.87
CA THR A 59 3.22 17.77 6.46
C THR A 59 2.98 16.90 7.68
N VAL A 60 1.73 16.50 7.89
CA VAL A 60 1.35 15.51 8.90
C VAL A 60 1.20 14.15 8.24
N VAL A 61 1.79 13.11 8.83
CA VAL A 61 1.79 11.75 8.27
C VAL A 61 1.17 10.77 9.25
N GLU A 62 0.22 9.98 8.77
CA GLU A 62 -0.33 8.83 9.46
C GLU A 62 0.20 7.54 8.84
N LEU A 63 0.64 6.60 9.68
CA LEU A 63 0.99 5.24 9.31
C LEU A 63 -0.16 4.28 9.65
N LYS A 64 -0.49 3.42 8.69
CA LYS A 64 -1.42 2.31 8.88
C LYS A 64 -0.83 1.04 8.30
N GLU A 65 -0.78 0.01 9.12
CA GLU A 65 -0.36 -1.32 8.70
C GLU A 65 -1.60 -2.19 8.42
N ILE A 66 -1.61 -2.87 7.27
CA ILE A 66 -2.58 -3.92 6.98
C ILE A 66 -1.90 -5.27 7.20
N VAL A 67 -2.20 -5.89 8.34
CA VAL A 67 -1.79 -7.26 8.67
C VAL A 67 -2.90 -8.28 8.44
N THR A 68 -4.12 -7.82 8.17
CA THR A 68 -5.32 -8.67 8.07
C THR A 68 -5.75 -8.91 6.64
N GLU A 69 -6.10 -10.15 6.34
CA GLU A 69 -6.78 -10.56 5.11
C GLU A 69 -8.28 -10.22 5.17
N PHE A 70 -8.71 -9.18 4.44
CA PHE A 70 -10.09 -8.68 4.49
C PHE A 70 -11.12 -9.66 3.92
N GLU A 71 -10.72 -10.48 2.95
CA GLU A 71 -11.54 -11.49 2.31
C GLU A 71 -11.99 -12.58 3.29
N LYS A 72 -11.23 -12.81 4.36
CA LYS A 72 -11.60 -13.76 5.43
C LYS A 72 -12.68 -13.24 6.37
N SER A 73 -13.05 -11.95 6.26
CA SER A 73 -14.08 -11.37 7.11
C SER A 73 -15.48 -11.92 6.75
N ALA A 74 -16.33 -12.12 7.77
CA ALA A 74 -17.71 -12.55 7.57
C ALA A 74 -18.51 -11.58 6.66
N SER A 75 -18.20 -10.28 6.71
CA SER A 75 -18.81 -9.28 5.84
C SER A 75 -18.47 -9.49 4.37
N PHE A 76 -17.21 -9.82 4.07
CA PHE A 76 -16.78 -10.08 2.70
C PHE A 76 -17.43 -11.36 2.17
N GLN A 77 -17.37 -12.43 2.95
CA GLN A 77 -17.98 -13.72 2.59
C GLN A 77 -19.49 -13.60 2.34
N LYS A 78 -20.20 -12.85 3.20
CA LYS A 78 -21.64 -12.55 3.00
C LYS A 78 -21.90 -11.76 1.70
N GLY A 79 -20.99 -10.86 1.32
CA GLY A 79 -21.08 -10.11 0.06
C GLY A 79 -20.74 -10.93 -1.17
N MET A 80 -19.83 -11.91 -1.06
CA MET A 80 -19.39 -12.76 -2.16
C MET A 80 -20.47 -13.76 -2.60
N VAL A 81 -21.19 -14.37 -1.66
CA VAL A 81 -22.24 -15.37 -1.94
C VAL A 81 -23.27 -14.91 -2.99
N PRO A 82 -23.90 -13.73 -2.90
CA PRO A 82 -24.87 -13.29 -3.91
C PRO A 82 -24.22 -13.02 -5.28
N LEU A 83 -22.96 -12.58 -5.34
CA LEU A 83 -22.25 -12.39 -6.61
C LEU A 83 -22.03 -13.74 -7.30
N LEU A 84 -21.56 -14.75 -6.56
CA LEU A 84 -21.36 -16.10 -7.10
C LEU A 84 -22.67 -16.72 -7.59
N LYS A 85 -23.75 -16.56 -6.81
CA LYS A 85 -25.08 -17.05 -7.20
C LYS A 85 -25.56 -16.40 -8.50
N ARG A 86 -25.45 -15.07 -8.60
CA ARG A 86 -25.83 -14.34 -9.82
C ARG A 86 -25.01 -14.78 -11.02
N ALA A 87 -23.70 -14.95 -10.87
CA ALA A 87 -22.82 -15.40 -11.95
C ALA A 87 -23.20 -16.81 -12.43
N ALA A 88 -23.51 -17.73 -11.52
CA ALA A 88 -23.96 -19.09 -11.88
C ALA A 88 -25.34 -19.11 -12.57
N GLU A 89 -26.23 -18.17 -12.25
CA GLU A 89 -27.54 -18.01 -12.91
C GLU A 89 -27.41 -17.41 -14.31
N GLU A 90 -26.56 -16.38 -14.48
CA GLU A 90 -26.35 -15.71 -15.77
C GLU A 90 -25.51 -16.56 -16.74
N GLN A 91 -24.58 -17.37 -16.22
CA GLN A 91 -23.69 -18.20 -17.02
C GLN A 91 -23.56 -19.62 -16.43
N PRO A 92 -24.56 -20.48 -16.69
CA PRO A 92 -24.52 -21.87 -16.24
C PRO A 92 -23.31 -22.60 -16.83
N GLY A 93 -22.41 -23.08 -15.97
CA GLY A 93 -21.14 -23.73 -16.36
C GLY A 93 -19.90 -22.92 -15.99
N TRP A 94 -20.05 -21.61 -15.76
CA TRP A 94 -18.96 -20.82 -15.18
C TRP A 94 -18.72 -21.22 -13.72
N LEU A 95 -17.46 -21.50 -13.38
CA LEU A 95 -17.00 -21.75 -12.03
C LEU A 95 -15.86 -20.78 -11.70
N PRO A 96 -15.87 -20.14 -10.53
CA PRO A 96 -14.74 -19.33 -10.11
C PRO A 96 -13.49 -20.23 -10.03
N PHE A 97 -12.37 -19.73 -10.56
CA PHE A 97 -11.06 -20.41 -10.58
C PHE A 97 -10.91 -21.57 -11.59
N ASN A 98 -11.90 -21.82 -12.45
CA ASN A 98 -11.68 -22.68 -13.62
C ASN A 98 -11.05 -21.88 -14.75
N ALA A 99 -9.96 -22.39 -15.32
CA ALA A 99 -9.28 -21.82 -16.49
C ALA A 99 -9.88 -22.31 -17.82
N ASP A 100 -11.17 -22.69 -17.81
CA ASP A 100 -11.84 -23.20 -19.00
C ASP A 100 -12.37 -22.02 -19.83
N ASP A 101 -11.79 -21.82 -21.00
CA ASP A 101 -12.11 -20.70 -21.90
C ASP A 101 -13.54 -20.80 -22.47
N ASP A 102 -14.17 -21.97 -22.40
CA ASP A 102 -15.55 -22.18 -22.87
C ASP A 102 -16.58 -21.40 -22.04
N TYR A 103 -16.21 -20.98 -20.82
CA TYR A 103 -17.05 -20.18 -19.93
C TYR A 103 -16.25 -19.00 -19.37
N PRO A 104 -16.17 -17.85 -20.08
CA PRO A 104 -15.45 -16.68 -19.59
C PRO A 104 -16.10 -16.08 -18.34
N CYS A 105 -15.32 -15.44 -17.47
CA CYS A 105 -15.87 -14.72 -16.32
C CYS A 105 -16.82 -13.59 -16.75
N PRO A 106 -18.02 -13.45 -16.13
CA PRO A 106 -18.90 -12.32 -16.43
C PRO A 106 -18.19 -10.99 -16.23
N ALA A 107 -18.27 -10.10 -17.23
CA ALA A 107 -17.50 -8.85 -17.25
C ALA A 107 -17.70 -7.95 -16.01
N TRP A 108 -18.87 -8.02 -15.36
CA TRP A 108 -19.18 -7.25 -14.15
C TRP A 108 -18.61 -7.85 -12.86
N PHE A 109 -18.26 -9.14 -12.86
CA PHE A 109 -18.00 -9.90 -11.64
C PHE A 109 -16.76 -9.39 -10.90
N SER A 110 -15.65 -9.21 -11.61
CA SER A 110 -14.40 -8.70 -11.04
C SER A 110 -14.58 -7.34 -10.36
N ASP A 111 -15.28 -6.41 -11.02
CA ASP A 111 -15.54 -5.08 -10.48
C ASP A 111 -16.37 -5.14 -9.18
N GLU A 112 -17.40 -5.98 -9.14
CA GLU A 112 -18.22 -6.15 -7.94
C GLU A 112 -17.48 -6.85 -6.79
N VAL A 113 -16.59 -7.81 -7.11
CA VAL A 113 -15.69 -8.40 -6.10
C VAL A 113 -14.73 -7.35 -5.53
N ILE A 114 -14.12 -6.53 -6.38
CA ILE A 114 -13.24 -5.43 -5.95
C ILE A 114 -14.00 -4.46 -5.04
N ARG A 115 -15.27 -4.16 -5.35
CA ARG A 115 -16.12 -3.30 -4.52
C ARG A 115 -16.35 -3.82 -3.09
N LEU A 116 -16.26 -5.13 -2.86
CA LEU A 116 -16.37 -5.71 -1.51
C LEU A 116 -15.21 -5.28 -0.59
N PHE A 117 -14.07 -4.85 -1.15
CA PHE A 117 -12.94 -4.30 -0.39
C PHE A 117 -13.07 -2.81 -0.06
N ARG A 118 -14.05 -2.11 -0.66
CA ARG A 118 -14.24 -0.66 -0.41
C ARG A 118 -14.53 -0.33 1.06
N PRO A 119 -15.38 -1.06 1.81
CA PRO A 119 -15.64 -0.77 3.22
C PRO A 119 -14.42 -0.82 4.16
N PRO A 120 -13.56 -1.87 4.15
CA PRO A 120 -12.36 -1.87 4.99
C PRO A 120 -11.39 -0.74 4.65
N ILE A 121 -11.12 -0.48 3.36
CA ILE A 121 -10.26 0.64 2.94
C ILE A 121 -10.85 1.98 3.41
N SER A 122 -12.15 2.17 3.24
CA SER A 122 -12.83 3.39 3.70
C SER A 122 -12.72 3.62 5.20
N ARG A 123 -12.78 2.56 6.03
CA ARG A 123 -12.57 2.69 7.49
C ARG A 123 -11.16 3.15 7.84
N ILE A 124 -10.14 2.64 7.13
CA ILE A 124 -8.75 3.03 7.31
C ILE A 124 -8.58 4.51 6.96
N LEU A 125 -9.05 4.93 5.78
CA LEU A 125 -9.00 6.32 5.33
C LEU A 125 -9.71 7.25 6.30
N LYS A 126 -10.91 6.87 6.79
CA LYS A 126 -11.67 7.67 7.76
C LYS A 126 -10.91 7.90 9.05
N LYS A 127 -10.27 6.85 9.59
CA LYS A 127 -9.50 6.94 10.84
C LYS A 127 -8.27 7.83 10.64
N ALA A 128 -7.48 7.57 9.60
CA ALA A 128 -6.30 8.34 9.26
C ALA A 128 -6.62 9.82 9.04
N ASN A 129 -7.66 10.12 8.25
CA ASN A 129 -8.11 11.50 8.03
C ASN A 129 -8.48 12.20 9.33
N GLY A 130 -9.14 11.50 10.27
CA GLY A 130 -9.47 12.04 11.59
C GLY A 130 -8.22 12.40 12.40
N GLN A 131 -7.25 11.49 12.47
CA GLN A 131 -5.99 11.68 13.20
C GLN A 131 -5.14 12.82 12.60
N ILE A 132 -5.00 12.85 11.27
CA ILE A 132 -4.32 13.94 10.56
C ILE A 132 -5.01 15.27 10.86
N LYS A 133 -6.34 15.34 10.72
CA LYS A 133 -7.10 16.57 10.98
C LYS A 133 -6.91 17.08 12.41
N GLN A 134 -7.00 16.20 13.40
CA GLN A 134 -6.83 16.59 14.81
C GLN A 134 -5.40 17.05 15.11
N THR A 135 -4.40 16.44 14.48
CA THR A 135 -2.98 16.81 14.62
C THR A 135 -2.69 18.17 13.99
N LYS A 136 -3.19 18.41 12.76
CA LYS A 136 -3.11 19.72 12.10
C LYS A 136 -3.72 20.81 12.98
N LEU A 137 -4.88 20.54 13.58
CA LEU A 137 -5.55 21.46 14.50
C LEU A 137 -4.72 21.73 15.76
N HIS A 138 -4.16 20.68 16.37
CA HIS A 138 -3.37 20.79 17.60
C HIS A 138 -2.13 21.66 17.42
N PHE A 139 -1.40 21.50 16.32
CA PHE A 139 -0.19 22.27 16.03
C PHE A 139 -0.47 23.63 15.36
N GLY A 140 -1.73 24.01 15.15
CA GLY A 140 -2.08 25.23 14.42
C GLY A 140 -1.61 25.22 12.95
N ALA A 141 -1.40 24.03 12.39
CA ALA A 141 -0.87 23.81 11.05
C ALA A 141 -2.01 23.45 10.08
N SER A 142 -3.08 24.25 10.05
CA SER A 142 -4.27 23.98 9.22
C SER A 142 -3.95 23.88 7.73
N ASP A 143 -2.93 24.62 7.28
CA ASP A 143 -2.53 24.71 5.88
C ASP A 143 -1.45 23.67 5.50
N SER A 144 -1.04 22.83 6.45
CA SER A 144 -0.13 21.71 6.17
C SER A 144 -0.81 20.65 5.30
N THR A 145 -0.03 19.94 4.51
CA THR A 145 -0.50 18.78 3.76
C THR A 145 -0.61 17.54 4.66
N GLY A 146 -1.38 16.54 4.23
CA GLY A 146 -1.53 15.27 4.94
C GLY A 146 -1.13 14.08 4.08
N ILE A 147 -0.37 13.14 4.66
CA ILE A 147 -0.03 11.87 4.03
C ILE A 147 -0.66 10.73 4.84
N LEU A 148 -1.28 9.79 4.16
CA LEU A 148 -1.50 8.45 4.70
C LEU A 148 -0.52 7.48 4.05
N VAL A 149 0.35 6.88 4.87
CA VAL A 149 1.16 5.73 4.48
C VAL A 149 0.42 4.46 4.88
N LEU A 150 -0.01 3.69 3.90
CA LEU A 150 -0.60 2.37 4.08
C LEU A 150 0.44 1.30 3.75
N VAL A 151 1.04 0.72 4.78
CA VAL A 151 1.96 -0.40 4.62
C VAL A 151 1.15 -1.69 4.55
N ASN A 152 1.26 -2.41 3.44
CA ASN A 152 0.73 -3.76 3.33
C ASN A 152 1.74 -4.78 3.87
N ASP A 153 1.37 -5.45 4.96
CA ASP A 153 2.19 -6.46 5.64
C ASP A 153 1.50 -7.85 5.72
N GLY A 154 0.26 -7.97 5.24
CA GLY A 154 -0.50 -9.22 5.35
C GLY A 154 -1.78 -9.30 4.51
N PHE A 155 -1.99 -8.40 3.55
CA PHE A 155 -3.14 -8.41 2.67
C PHE A 155 -2.73 -8.79 1.24
N THR A 156 -3.17 -9.96 0.78
CA THR A 156 -2.74 -10.52 -0.52
C THR A 156 -3.89 -10.74 -1.48
N ALA A 157 -5.13 -10.66 -1.01
CA ALA A 157 -6.32 -10.94 -1.82
C ALA A 157 -6.63 -9.91 -2.91
N LEU A 158 -5.94 -8.77 -2.94
CA LEU A 158 -6.12 -7.75 -3.96
C LEU A 158 -4.78 -7.16 -4.39
N GLU A 159 -4.56 -7.05 -5.70
CA GLU A 159 -3.35 -6.45 -6.24
C GLU A 159 -3.20 -4.97 -5.81
N PRO A 160 -1.97 -4.48 -5.59
CA PRO A 160 -1.70 -3.11 -5.12
C PRO A 160 -2.45 -2.01 -5.89
N HIS A 161 -2.50 -2.12 -7.21
CA HIS A 161 -3.09 -1.09 -8.08
C HIS A 161 -4.60 -0.92 -7.80
N PHE A 162 -5.34 -2.01 -7.56
CA PHE A 162 -6.75 -1.94 -7.17
C PHE A 162 -6.95 -1.28 -5.79
N VAL A 163 -6.05 -1.52 -4.83
CA VAL A 163 -6.11 -0.85 -3.51
C VAL A 163 -5.93 0.65 -3.68
N ARG A 164 -4.93 1.05 -4.48
CA ARG A 164 -4.68 2.45 -4.82
C ARG A 164 -5.86 3.08 -5.53
N ASP A 165 -6.48 2.40 -6.49
CA ASP A 165 -7.64 2.92 -7.23
C ASP A 165 -8.88 3.07 -6.34
N LEU A 166 -9.13 2.11 -5.46
CA LEU A 166 -10.18 2.22 -4.45
C LEU A 166 -9.91 3.42 -3.53
N ALA A 167 -8.69 3.59 -3.04
CA ALA A 167 -8.31 4.73 -2.21
C ALA A 167 -8.48 6.06 -2.96
N ARG A 168 -7.97 6.16 -4.18
CA ARG A 168 -8.15 7.32 -5.08
C ARG A 168 -9.62 7.69 -5.22
N SER A 169 -10.48 6.73 -5.58
CA SER A 169 -11.92 6.98 -5.77
C SER A 169 -12.60 7.55 -4.51
N LEU A 170 -12.15 7.12 -3.32
CA LEU A 170 -12.66 7.60 -2.04
C LEU A 170 -12.12 8.99 -1.70
N LEU A 171 -10.85 9.27 -1.99
CA LEU A 171 -10.19 10.56 -1.74
C LEU A 171 -10.69 11.70 -2.65
N MET A 172 -11.16 11.38 -3.86
CA MET A 172 -11.75 12.36 -4.77
C MET A 172 -13.01 13.05 -4.19
N THR A 173 -13.75 12.35 -3.33
CA THR A 173 -15.06 12.83 -2.82
C THR A 173 -15.11 12.95 -1.30
N SER A 174 -14.10 12.48 -0.58
CA SER A 174 -14.08 12.42 0.89
C SER A 174 -12.65 12.57 1.43
N TYR A 175 -12.53 12.74 2.75
CA TYR A 175 -11.23 12.72 3.46
C TYR A 175 -10.25 13.83 3.03
N SER A 176 -10.73 15.08 3.08
CA SER A 176 -9.99 16.26 2.61
C SER A 176 -8.70 16.59 3.38
N SER A 177 -8.42 15.93 4.51
CA SER A 177 -7.15 16.13 5.24
C SER A 177 -6.02 15.24 4.73
N ILE A 178 -6.31 14.31 3.80
CA ILE A 178 -5.32 13.47 3.13
C ILE A 178 -5.09 14.04 1.72
N ASP A 179 -3.88 14.51 1.48
CA ASP A 179 -3.44 15.09 0.21
C ASP A 179 -2.59 14.11 -0.60
N CYS A 180 -1.98 13.12 0.06
CA CYS A 180 -1.31 11.99 -0.56
C CYS A 180 -1.64 10.68 0.16
N PHE A 181 -1.88 9.63 -0.62
CA PHE A 181 -2.01 8.25 -0.16
C PHE A 181 -0.85 7.44 -0.73
N ILE A 182 -0.12 6.73 0.13
CA ILE A 182 1.02 5.92 -0.27
C ILE A 182 0.70 4.47 0.06
N TYR A 183 0.62 3.63 -0.96
CA TYR A 183 0.64 2.18 -0.76
C TYR A 183 2.11 1.75 -0.75
N ALA A 184 2.56 1.15 0.35
CA ALA A 184 3.93 0.69 0.50
C ALA A 184 3.97 -0.77 0.94
N THR A 185 5.07 -1.45 0.65
CA THR A 185 5.37 -2.76 1.24
C THR A 185 6.73 -2.73 1.94
N VAL A 186 6.85 -3.50 3.03
CA VAL A 186 8.08 -3.59 3.81
C VAL A 186 8.54 -5.04 3.90
N ASN A 187 7.80 -5.90 4.59
CA ASN A 187 8.13 -7.33 4.69
C ASN A 187 7.47 -8.18 3.59
N ARG A 188 6.81 -7.52 2.62
CA ARG A 188 6.06 -8.18 1.55
C ARG A 188 6.58 -7.74 0.19
N TYR A 189 6.97 -8.73 -0.59
CA TYR A 189 7.42 -8.51 -1.95
C TYR A 189 6.27 -8.68 -2.93
N VAL A 190 6.36 -7.97 -4.04
CA VAL A 190 5.48 -8.14 -5.18
C VAL A 190 6.27 -8.65 -6.37
N GLN A 191 5.61 -9.43 -7.20
CA GLN A 191 6.04 -9.72 -8.55
C GLN A 191 5.56 -8.57 -9.44
N VAL A 192 6.45 -8.09 -10.30
CA VAL A 192 6.10 -7.19 -11.39
C VAL A 192 6.10 -8.01 -12.67
N ASN A 193 5.13 -7.79 -13.55
CA ASN A 193 5.16 -8.38 -14.88
C ASN A 193 6.51 -8.12 -15.56
N ASP A 194 7.01 -9.14 -16.29
CA ASP A 194 8.29 -9.10 -17.02
C ASP A 194 9.54 -8.87 -16.15
N SER A 195 9.44 -9.12 -14.83
CA SER A 195 10.57 -9.07 -13.88
C SER A 195 10.68 -10.35 -13.06
N ASP A 196 11.85 -10.98 -13.11
CA ASP A 196 12.20 -12.14 -12.28
C ASP A 196 12.78 -11.73 -10.91
N VAL A 197 12.64 -10.45 -10.54
CA VAL A 197 13.14 -9.91 -9.27
C VAL A 197 11.98 -9.51 -8.37
N PRO A 198 11.88 -10.02 -7.13
CA PRO A 198 10.88 -9.59 -6.17
C PRO A 198 11.12 -8.12 -5.77
N ARG A 199 10.08 -7.30 -5.77
CA ARG A 199 10.18 -5.86 -5.50
C ARG A 199 9.42 -5.44 -4.25
N LEU A 200 9.94 -4.43 -3.55
CA LEU A 200 9.18 -3.66 -2.58
C LEU A 200 8.55 -2.45 -3.26
N LEU A 201 7.40 -1.99 -2.77
CA LEU A 201 6.63 -0.91 -3.39
C LEU A 201 6.66 0.38 -2.57
N TRP A 202 6.74 1.48 -3.31
CA TRP A 202 6.37 2.82 -2.87
C TRP A 202 5.49 3.43 -3.96
N MET A 203 4.18 3.42 -3.75
CA MET A 203 3.21 3.77 -4.78
C MET A 203 2.32 4.92 -4.31
N PRO A 204 2.76 6.18 -4.50
CA PRO A 204 2.01 7.35 -4.09
C PRO A 204 0.88 7.67 -5.08
N TYR A 205 -0.24 8.12 -4.54
CA TYR A 205 -1.31 8.81 -5.23
C TYR A 205 -1.46 10.21 -4.62
N TYR A 206 -1.45 11.23 -5.47
CA TYR A 206 -1.56 12.62 -5.09
C TYR A 206 -2.96 13.14 -5.40
N SER A 207 -3.56 13.88 -4.48
CA SER A 207 -4.77 14.63 -4.76
C SER A 207 -4.48 15.80 -5.70
N GLU A 208 -5.46 16.26 -6.46
CA GLU A 208 -5.32 17.45 -7.33
C GLU A 208 -5.01 18.75 -6.57
N ARG A 209 -5.17 18.75 -5.23
CA ARG A 209 -4.88 19.90 -4.36
C ARG A 209 -3.42 19.95 -3.92
N ALA A 210 -2.67 18.88 -4.13
CA ALA A 210 -1.28 18.77 -3.69
C ALA A 210 -0.37 19.70 -4.54
N PRO A 211 0.45 20.55 -3.90
CA PRO A 211 1.37 21.42 -4.64
C PRO A 211 2.61 20.64 -5.14
N ASP A 212 3.26 21.12 -6.20
CA ASP A 212 4.39 20.41 -6.84
C ASP A 212 5.59 20.16 -5.92
N ASP A 213 5.85 21.06 -4.96
CA ASP A 213 6.91 20.88 -3.97
C ASP A 213 6.61 19.74 -2.99
N PHE A 214 5.35 19.54 -2.65
CA PHE A 214 4.89 18.38 -1.89
C PHE A 214 5.03 17.08 -2.68
N HIS A 215 4.80 17.07 -4.00
CA HIS A 215 5.07 15.89 -4.83
C HIS A 215 6.56 15.51 -4.77
N ARG A 216 7.45 16.49 -4.99
CA ARG A 216 8.91 16.28 -4.91
C ARG A 216 9.33 15.79 -3.53
N PHE A 217 8.73 16.32 -2.47
CA PHE A 217 8.98 15.88 -1.10
C PHE A 217 8.64 14.41 -0.90
N VAL A 218 7.46 13.97 -1.32
CA VAL A 218 7.01 12.58 -1.13
C VAL A 218 7.82 11.61 -1.98
N ASP A 219 8.16 11.97 -3.23
CA ASP A 219 9.01 11.13 -4.09
C ASP A 219 10.41 10.99 -3.47
N ASP A 220 10.99 12.08 -2.97
CA ASP A 220 12.29 12.07 -2.31
C ASP A 220 12.25 11.34 -0.95
N LEU A 221 11.14 11.42 -0.22
CA LEU A 221 10.91 10.63 0.99
C LEU A 221 10.92 9.13 0.67
N GLY A 222 10.31 8.72 -0.46
CA GLY A 222 10.33 7.33 -0.93
C GLY A 222 11.73 6.83 -1.28
N ARG A 223 12.53 7.64 -1.99
CA ARG A 223 13.94 7.33 -2.28
C ARG A 223 14.75 7.16 -1.00
N ARG A 224 14.59 8.09 -0.04
CA ARG A 224 15.26 8.03 1.26
C ARG A 224 14.79 6.84 2.10
N TRP A 225 13.51 6.46 2.00
CA TRP A 225 12.97 5.27 2.65
C TRP A 225 13.64 3.99 2.14
N PHE A 226 13.78 3.84 0.82
CA PHE A 226 14.49 2.68 0.27
C PHE A 226 15.97 2.68 0.64
N ALA A 227 16.65 3.83 0.59
CA ALA A 227 18.04 3.93 1.05
C ALA A 227 18.19 3.54 2.53
N PHE A 228 17.21 3.90 3.37
CA PHE A 228 17.17 3.46 4.78
C PHE A 228 16.95 1.95 4.89
N LEU A 229 15.96 1.40 4.17
CA LEU A 229 15.68 -0.05 4.17
C LEU A 229 16.88 -0.86 3.73
N ASP A 230 17.60 -0.43 2.70
CA ASP A 230 18.82 -1.05 2.19
C ASP A 230 19.83 -1.34 3.32
N THR A 231 19.98 -0.39 4.26
CA THR A 231 20.85 -0.56 5.43
C THR A 231 20.30 -1.49 6.52
N LYS A 232 18.98 -1.74 6.52
CA LYS A 232 18.28 -2.53 7.55
C LYS A 232 18.11 -3.98 7.17
N ILE A 233 17.92 -4.27 5.89
CA ILE A 233 17.50 -5.59 5.40
C ILE A 233 18.60 -6.35 4.66
N GLY A 234 19.84 -5.87 4.73
CA GLY A 234 21.02 -6.56 4.16
C GLY A 234 21.36 -6.18 2.72
N GLY A 235 20.80 -5.08 2.21
CA GLY A 235 21.05 -4.57 0.87
C GLY A 235 20.12 -5.13 -0.21
N PHE A 236 19.76 -4.30 -1.18
CA PHE A 236 19.04 -4.71 -2.38
C PHE A 236 20.00 -5.29 -3.42
N THR A 237 19.59 -6.37 -4.08
CA THR A 237 20.33 -6.95 -5.20
C THR A 237 20.22 -6.13 -6.47
N GLU A 238 19.12 -5.40 -6.63
CA GLU A 238 18.84 -4.55 -7.77
C GLU A 238 18.54 -3.12 -7.31
N PRO A 239 18.95 -2.10 -8.09
CA PRO A 239 18.64 -0.72 -7.75
C PRO A 239 17.14 -0.44 -7.80
N SER A 240 16.74 0.65 -7.15
CA SER A 240 15.38 1.18 -7.23
C SER A 240 15.03 1.54 -8.67
N TRP A 241 13.83 1.16 -9.09
CA TRP A 241 13.28 1.49 -10.39
C TRP A 241 12.09 2.43 -10.23
N GLU A 242 12.17 3.61 -10.85
CA GLU A 242 11.10 4.60 -10.85
C GLU A 242 10.32 4.55 -12.15
N VAL A 243 8.99 4.46 -12.02
CA VAL A 243 8.06 4.49 -13.15
C VAL A 243 7.50 5.90 -13.26
N SER A 244 7.64 6.51 -14.44
CA SER A 244 7.15 7.87 -14.69
C SER A 244 5.61 7.92 -14.67
N ARG A 245 5.05 8.98 -14.09
CA ARG A 245 3.61 9.25 -14.01
C ARG A 245 2.95 9.46 -15.37
N ASP A 246 3.71 9.93 -16.36
CA ASP A 246 3.22 10.28 -17.71
C ASP A 246 3.25 9.10 -18.69
N SER A 247 3.74 7.95 -18.23
CA SER A 247 3.70 6.75 -19.04
C SER A 247 2.27 6.19 -19.01
N ASP A 248 1.66 5.93 -20.17
CA ASP A 248 0.44 5.12 -20.34
C ASP A 248 0.55 3.70 -19.69
N CYS A 249 1.68 3.42 -19.02
CA CYS A 249 2.05 2.19 -18.33
C CYS A 249 1.39 2.01 -16.95
N ASP A 250 0.63 2.99 -16.43
CA ASP A 250 -0.09 2.81 -15.15
C ASP A 250 -1.13 1.66 -15.22
N VAL A 251 -1.49 1.23 -16.43
CA VAL A 251 -2.34 0.05 -16.70
C VAL A 251 -1.53 -1.20 -17.07
N SER A 252 -0.25 -1.08 -17.48
CA SER A 252 0.56 -2.22 -17.95
C SER A 252 1.37 -2.91 -16.85
N LEU A 253 1.65 -2.21 -15.74
CA LEU A 253 2.35 -2.79 -14.60
C LEU A 253 1.35 -3.45 -13.65
N GLN A 254 1.08 -4.73 -13.89
CA GLN A 254 0.36 -5.55 -12.93
C GLN A 254 1.35 -6.01 -11.85
N PHE A 255 0.91 -5.91 -10.61
CA PHE A 255 1.69 -6.26 -9.44
C PHE A 255 0.95 -7.36 -8.72
N ARG A 256 1.60 -8.50 -8.49
CA ARG A 256 1.01 -9.60 -7.71
C ARG A 256 1.73 -9.73 -6.39
N ALA A 257 0.96 -9.82 -5.32
CA ALA A 257 1.54 -10.11 -4.02
C ALA A 257 2.22 -11.49 -4.07
N ILE A 258 3.47 -11.56 -3.64
CA ILE A 258 4.17 -12.83 -3.50
C ILE A 258 3.73 -13.45 -2.17
N VAL A 259 3.18 -14.65 -2.25
CA VAL A 259 2.89 -15.49 -1.09
C VAL A 259 4.00 -16.54 -1.03
N PRO A 260 4.99 -16.42 -0.12
CA PRO A 260 6.00 -17.46 0.05
C PRO A 260 5.30 -18.79 0.36
N PRO A 261 5.84 -19.93 -0.12
CA PRO A 261 5.40 -21.23 0.37
C PRO A 261 5.46 -21.22 1.90
N ARG A 262 4.38 -21.65 2.56
CA ARG A 262 4.46 -21.86 4.01
C ARG A 262 5.40 -23.04 4.22
N ASP A 263 6.40 -22.88 5.08
CA ASP A 263 7.09 -24.04 5.63
C ASP A 263 6.04 -24.95 6.26
N GLU A 264 5.88 -26.16 5.71
CA GLU A 264 4.98 -27.21 6.22
C GLU A 264 5.46 -27.74 7.57
#